data_AF-A0A1F8M295-F1
#
_entry.id   AF-A0A1F8M295-F1
#
_cell.length_a   1.000
_cell.length_b   1.000
_cell.length_c   1.000
_cell.angle_alpha   90.00
_cell.angle_beta   90.00
_cell.angle_gamma   90.00
#
_symmetry.space_group_name_H-M   'P 1'
#
loop_
_entity.id
_entity.type
_entity.pdbx_description
1 polymer ?
#
loop_
_entity_poly.entity_id
_entity_poly.type
_entity_poly.pdbx_seq_one_letter_code
_entity_poly.pdbx_strand_id
1 'polypeptide(L)' 'MLRFECKELGTNCNYVARGNTFEEVKKDALGHVNEIHKYWFAVQSPERKVDIEQSLTRITYEQQIKGEIGIQNAAEYG' A
#
# COMPACT_ATOMS: atom_id res chain seq x y z
N MET A 1 0.11 -12.74 -1.02
CA MET A 1 -0.64 -11.61 -1.58
C MET A 1 -0.28 -10.37 -0.78
N LEU A 2 0.13 -9.31 -1.47
CA LEU A 2 0.49 -8.02 -0.90
C LEU A 2 -0.78 -7.24 -0.54
N ARG A 3 -0.66 -6.36 0.46
CA ARG A 3 -1.74 -5.47 0.88
C ARG A 3 -1.22 -4.14 1.37
N PHE A 4 -2.05 -3.13 1.27
CA PHE A 4 -1.79 -1.79 1.76
C PHE A 4 -3.06 -1.23 2.39
N GLU A 5 -3.01 -0.81 3.64
CA GLU A 5 -4.16 -0.26 4.36
C GLU A 5 -4.08 1.27 4.36
N CYS A 6 -5.14 1.96 3.94
CA CYS A 6 -5.12 3.44 3.86
C CYS A 6 -4.83 4.12 5.21
N LYS A 7 -5.11 3.43 6.32
CA LYS A 7 -4.76 3.87 7.68
C LYS A 7 -3.25 3.95 7.92
N GLU A 8 -2.43 3.20 7.18
CA GLU A 8 -0.96 3.25 7.26
C GLU A 8 -0.39 4.59 6.73
N LEU A 9 -1.19 5.36 5.96
CA LEU A 9 -0.89 6.74 5.59
C LEU A 9 -1.33 7.78 6.65
N GLY A 10 -1.87 7.33 7.79
CA GLY A 10 -2.46 8.20 8.80
C GLY A 10 -3.84 8.74 8.44
N THR A 11 -4.56 8.09 7.52
CA THR A 11 -5.95 8.43 7.21
C THR A 11 -6.92 7.63 8.11
N ASN A 12 -8.15 8.11 8.29
CA ASN A 12 -9.20 7.34 8.97
C ASN A 12 -9.95 6.39 8.00
N CYS A 13 -9.39 6.12 6.82
CA CYS A 13 -10.00 5.24 5.84
C CYS A 13 -9.67 3.77 6.14
N ASN A 14 -10.71 2.93 6.20
CA ASN A 14 -10.59 1.49 6.46
C ASN A 14 -10.37 0.66 5.18
N TYR A 15 -10.16 1.30 4.03
CA TYR A 15 -9.90 0.58 2.78
C TYR A 15 -8.56 -0.14 2.82
N VAL A 16 -8.54 -1.33 2.23
CA VAL A 16 -7.34 -2.18 2.11
C VAL A 16 -7.17 -2.56 0.65
N ALA A 17 -6.15 -1.98 0.02
CA ALA A 17 -5.76 -2.33 -1.33
C ALA A 17 -5.02 -3.67 -1.34
N ARG A 18 -5.23 -4.51 -2.37
CA ARG A 18 -4.66 -5.86 -2.46
C ARG A 18 -4.16 -6.18 -3.87
N GLY A 19 -3.13 -7.01 -3.96
CA GLY A 19 -2.55 -7.44 -5.22
C GLY A 19 -1.45 -8.48 -5.05
N ASN A 20 -1.04 -9.14 -6.12
CA ASN A 20 0.10 -10.06 -6.14
C ASN A 20 1.41 -9.33 -6.37
N THR A 21 1.37 -8.17 -7.03
CA THR A 21 2.53 -7.30 -7.28
C THR A 21 2.33 -5.92 -6.66
N PHE A 22 3.42 -5.17 -6.56
CA PHE A 22 3.39 -3.78 -6.11
C PHE A 22 2.48 -2.92 -6.99
N GLU A 23 2.57 -3.09 -8.31
CA GLU A 23 1.82 -2.36 -9.31
C GLU A 23 0.31 -2.59 -9.17
N GLU A 24 -0.11 -3.82 -8.85
CA GLU A 24 -1.51 -4.16 -8.60
C GLU A 24 -2.03 -3.46 -7.34
N VAL A 25 -1.27 -3.50 -6.24
CA VAL A 25 -1.63 -2.79 -5.00
C VAL A 25 -1.69 -1.28 -5.21
N LYS A 26 -0.71 -0.70 -5.95
CA LYS A 26 -0.70 0.72 -6.30
C LYS A 26 -1.93 1.10 -7.12
N LYS A 27 -2.25 0.32 -8.15
CA LYS A 27 -3.40 0.55 -9.03
C LYS A 27 -4.72 0.51 -8.25
N ASP A 28 -4.88 -0.47 -7.36
CA ASP A 28 -6.06 -0.61 -6.51
C ASP A 28 -6.22 0.56 -5.53
N ALA A 29 -5.14 0.92 -4.82
CA ALA A 29 -5.14 2.06 -3.90
C ALA A 29 -5.46 3.39 -4.62
N LEU A 30 -4.85 3.65 -5.78
CA LEU A 30 -5.11 4.84 -6.58
C LEU A 30 -6.52 4.84 -7.18
N GLY A 31 -7.05 3.67 -7.55
CA GLY A 31 -8.44 3.51 -7.98
C GLY A 31 -9.41 3.96 -6.89
N HIS A 32 -9.25 3.41 -5.68
CA HIS A 32 -10.05 3.80 -4.53
C HIS A 32 -9.96 5.31 -4.22
N VAL A 33 -8.75 5.86 -4.24
CA VAL A 33 -8.55 7.30 -4.02
C VAL A 33 -9.25 8.14 -5.09
N ASN A 34 -9.17 7.76 -6.37
CA ASN A 34 -9.83 8.49 -7.46
C ASN A 34 -11.36 8.41 -7.42
N GLU A 35 -11.93 7.36 -6.83
CA GLU A 35 -13.39 7.19 -6.71
C GLU A 35 -13.96 7.83 -5.43
N ILE A 36 -13.32 7.59 -4.28
CA ILE A 36 -13.87 7.95 -2.96
C ILE A 36 -13.23 9.23 -2.41
N HIS A 37 -11.95 9.45 -2.67
CA HIS A 37 -11.15 10.54 -2.09
C HIS A 37 -10.60 11.50 -3.15
N LYS A 38 -11.25 11.59 -4.31
CA LYS A 38 -10.79 12.35 -5.47
C LYS A 38 -10.38 13.77 -5.13
N TYR A 39 -11.25 14.46 -4.39
CA TYR A 39 -11.01 15.84 -3.98
C TYR A 39 -9.85 15.95 -3.00
N TRP A 40 -9.81 15.07 -1.99
CA TRP A 40 -8.73 15.04 -1.00
C TRP A 40 -7.36 14.87 -1.66
N PHE A 41 -7.24 13.96 -2.62
CA PHE A 41 -5.98 13.72 -3.33
C PHE A 41 -5.64 14.88 -4.28
N ALA A 42 -6.64 15.46 -4.96
CA ALA A 42 -6.42 16.58 -5.86
C ALA A 42 -5.84 17.82 -5.14
N VAL A 43 -6.32 18.11 -3.92
CA VAL A 43 -5.89 19.27 -3.13
C VAL A 43 -4.58 19.06 -2.35
N GLN A 44 -3.99 17.86 -2.37
CA GLN A 44 -2.67 17.65 -1.77
C GLN A 44 -1.60 18.43 -2.53
N SER A 45 -0.63 18.96 -1.78
CA SER A 45 0.56 19.58 -2.38
C SER A 45 1.38 18.56 -3.17
N PRO A 46 2.19 18.98 -4.15
CA PRO A 46 3.07 18.09 -4.89
C PRO A 46 3.99 17.27 -3.98
N GLU A 47 4.55 17.89 -2.94
CA GLU A 47 5.42 17.23 -1.96
C GLU A 47 4.67 16.12 -1.23
N ARG A 48 3.42 16.41 -0.82
CA ARG A 48 2.59 15.43 -0.12
C ARG A 48 2.19 14.26 -1.02
N LYS A 49 2.01 14.48 -2.32
CA LYS A 49 1.76 13.41 -3.29
C LYS A 49 2.97 12.47 -3.40
N VAL A 50 4.18 13.02 -3.44
CA VAL A 50 5.42 12.24 -3.44
C VAL A 50 5.56 11.42 -2.15
N ASP A 51 5.30 12.01 -0.98
CA ASP A 51 5.34 11.30 0.31
C ASP A 51 4.36 10.11 0.34
N ILE A 52 3.16 10.28 -0.23
CA ILE A 52 2.15 9.21 -0.31
C ILE A 52 2.67 8.08 -1.19
N GLU A 53 3.25 8.38 -2.36
CA GLU A 53 3.81 7.37 -3.25
C GLU A 53 5.00 6.62 -2.63
N GLN A 54 5.89 7.34 -1.93
CA GLN A 54 7.01 6.75 -1.21
C GLN A 54 6.53 5.86 -0.06
N SER A 55 5.53 6.30 0.69
CA SER A 55 4.93 5.52 1.78
C SER A 55 4.29 4.24 1.24
N LEU A 56 3.54 4.33 0.14
CA LEU A 56 2.93 3.18 -0.51
C LEU A 56 3.99 2.18 -0.99
N THR A 57 5.09 2.67 -1.56
CA THR A 57 6.25 1.86 -1.95
C THR A 57 6.88 1.15 -0.75
N ARG A 58 7.21 1.90 0.30
CA ARG A 58 7.86 1.38 1.49
C ARG A 58 7.00 0.31 2.18
N ILE A 59 5.74 0.61 2.44
CA ILE A 59 4.82 -0.29 3.16
C ILE A 59 4.62 -1.59 2.37
N THR A 60 4.38 -1.48 1.07
CA THR A 60 4.14 -2.67 0.23
C THR A 60 5.40 -3.53 0.12
N TYR A 61 6.58 -2.91 0.03
CA TYR A 61 7.86 -3.61 0.02
C TYR A 61 8.19 -4.27 1.36
N GLU A 62 7.93 -3.60 2.48
CA GLU A 62 8.05 -4.18 3.83
C GLU A 62 7.13 -5.41 4.00
N GLN A 63 5.92 -5.38 3.44
CA GLN A 63 5.01 -6.53 3.43
C GLN A 63 5.53 -7.67 2.54
N GLN A 64 6.15 -7.35 1.41
CA GLN A 64 6.77 -8.35 0.54
C GLN A 64 7.93 -9.05 1.26
N ILE A 65 8.85 -8.29 1.86
CA ILE A 65 9.97 -8.84 2.63
C ILE A 65 9.45 -9.69 3.80
N LYS A 66 8.48 -9.21 4.58
CA LYS A 66 7.90 -9.99 5.69
C LYS A 66 7.22 -11.26 5.19
N GLY A 67 6.56 -11.22 4.03
CA GLY A 67 6.00 -12.40 3.39
C GLY A 67 7.08 -13.41 3.01
N GLU A 68 8.17 -12.95 2.40
CA GLU A 68 9.31 -13.78 2.01
C GLU A 68 10.06 -14.36 3.22
N ILE A 69 10.32 -13.57 4.27
CA ILE A 69 10.92 -14.02 5.53
C ILE A 69 9.98 -15.02 6.25
N GLY A 70 8.67 -14.80 6.21
CA GLY A 70 7.68 -15.73 6.77
C GLY A 70 7.67 -17.08 6.05
N ILE A 71 7.88 -17.09 4.73
CA ILE A 71 8.01 -18.31 3.92
C ILE A 71 9.35 -19.01 4.21
N GLN A 72 10.45 -18.26 4.34
CA GLN A 72 11.77 -18.81 4.67
C GLN A 72 11.77 -19.48 6.05
N ASN A 73 11.19 -18.84 7.06
CA ASN A 73 11.07 -19.45 8.40
C ASN A 73 10.13 -20.66 8.43
N ALA A 74 9.11 -20.72 7.55
CA ALA A 74 8.24 -21.90 7.45
C ALA A 74 8.93 -23.10 6.77
N ALA A 75 9.91 -22.86 5.90
CA ALA A 75 10.66 -23.90 5.21
C ALA A 75 11.75 -24.57 6.08
N GLU A 76 12.18 -23.93 7.18
CA GLU A 76 13.21 -24.47 8.09
C GLU A 76 12.66 -25.39 9.20
N TYR A 77 11.33 -25.55 9.30
CA TYR A 77 10.66 -26.45 10.25
C TYR A 77 9.79 -27.53 9.57
N GLY A 78 10.02 -27.79 8.28
CA GLY A 78 9.33 -28.82 7.48
C GLY A 78 10.08 -30.13 7.37
#